data_AF-Q9SLC0-F1
#
_entry.id   AF-Q9SLC0-F1
#
_cell.length_a   1.000
_cell.length_b   1.000
_cell.length_c   1.000
_cell.angle_alpha   90.00
_cell.angle_beta   90.00
_cell.angle_gamma   90.00
#
_symmetry.space_group_name_H-M   'P 1'
#
loop_
_entity.id
_entity.type
_entity.pdbx_description
1 polymer ?
#
loop_
_entity_poly.entity_id
_entity_poly.type
_entity_poly.pdbx_seq_one_letter_code
_entity_poly.pdbx_strand_id
1 'polypeptide(L)'
;MLLQCVVLCSSLAVVVISVASTSPLVGVHPLDEKYFDSDVIKCKDGSKSFTRDRLNDNFCDCLDGTDEPGTSACPNGKFYCRNIGSSPKFVYSSRVNDRICDCCDGSDEYESSIHCPNTCIMGGNVNYIYKPRANLKSIHLQLGSTPHPKEFYTIGNLQDMVKNLQGMKLVFALQMVFIGFLVILWMLRSRARSKRRRYLLKNVPPINRSAN
;
A
#
# COMPACT_ATOMS: atom_id res chain seq x y z
N MET A 1 5.89 5.23 38.69
CA MET A 1 7.07 4.62 38.04
C MET A 1 6.77 3.22 37.52
N LEU A 2 6.40 2.22 38.35
CA LEU A 2 6.05 0.86 37.87
C LEU A 2 4.98 0.83 36.76
N LEU A 3 3.91 1.64 36.89
CA LEU A 3 2.84 1.72 35.89
C LEU A 3 3.31 2.29 34.53
N GLN A 4 4.35 3.12 34.53
CA GLN A 4 4.90 3.69 33.29
C GLN A 4 5.74 2.66 32.53
N CYS A 5 6.51 1.81 33.23
CA CYS A 5 7.33 0.77 32.59
C CYS A 5 6.47 -0.30 31.88
N VAL A 6 5.33 -0.70 32.46
CA VAL A 6 4.45 -1.73 31.86
C VAL A 6 3.79 -1.23 30.57
N VAL A 7 3.35 0.04 30.53
CA VAL A 7 2.72 0.65 29.35
C VAL A 7 3.70 0.78 28.19
N LEU A 8 4.94 1.21 28.46
CA LEU A 8 6.01 1.31 27.45
C LEU A 8 6.37 -0.07 26.87
N CYS A 9 6.50 -1.11 27.71
CA CYS A 9 6.83 -2.46 27.26
C CYS A 9 5.71 -3.07 26.38
N SER A 10 4.44 -2.81 26.74
CA SER A 10 3.27 -3.28 25.97
C SER A 10 3.20 -2.62 24.59
N SER A 11 3.57 -1.34 24.49
CA SER A 11 3.55 -0.62 23.21
C SER A 11 4.59 -1.13 22.21
N LEU A 12 5.77 -1.55 22.69
CA LEU A 12 6.83 -2.14 21.85
C LEU A 12 6.41 -3.48 21.26
N ALA A 13 5.73 -4.33 22.04
CA ALA A 13 5.29 -5.66 21.57
C ALA A 13 4.26 -5.58 20.43
N VAL A 14 3.36 -4.58 20.43
CA VAL A 14 2.33 -4.43 19.39
C VAL A 14 2.94 -3.98 18.05
N VAL A 15 4.01 -3.18 18.07
CA VAL A 15 4.67 -2.72 16.84
C VAL A 15 5.34 -3.87 16.09
N VAL A 16 5.82 -4.90 16.79
CA VAL A 16 6.53 -6.03 16.15
C VAL A 16 5.60 -6.96 15.37
N ILE A 17 4.32 -7.08 15.74
CA ILE A 17 3.42 -8.09 15.15
C ILE A 17 2.98 -7.73 13.71
N SER A 18 3.02 -6.47 13.30
CA SER A 18 2.27 -6.03 12.10
C SER A 18 3.03 -6.06 10.76
N VAL A 19 4.24 -6.59 10.68
CA VAL A 19 5.01 -6.62 9.42
C VAL A 19 5.44 -8.02 8.99
N ALA A 20 4.56 -9.02 9.14
CA ALA A 20 4.64 -10.23 8.32
C ALA A 20 4.07 -9.93 6.92
N SER A 21 4.75 -9.09 6.13
CA SER A 21 4.45 -8.98 4.71
C SER A 21 5.03 -10.21 4.03
N THR A 22 4.18 -11.17 3.67
CA THR A 22 4.54 -12.20 2.69
C THR A 22 4.87 -11.49 1.39
N SER A 23 6.14 -11.42 1.04
CA SER A 23 6.56 -11.01 -0.30
C SER A 23 5.86 -11.93 -1.32
N PRO A 24 5.19 -11.38 -2.36
CA PRO A 24 4.62 -12.19 -3.42
C PRO A 24 5.65 -13.15 -4.02
N LEU A 25 5.21 -14.34 -4.42
CA LEU A 25 6.07 -15.30 -5.10
C LEU A 25 6.61 -14.69 -6.41
N VAL A 26 7.93 -14.67 -6.55
CA VAL A 26 8.62 -14.09 -7.70
C VAL A 26 8.34 -14.92 -8.96
N GLY A 27 8.02 -14.25 -10.06
CA GLY A 27 7.80 -14.85 -11.38
C GLY A 27 6.49 -15.62 -11.56
N VAL A 28 5.63 -15.70 -10.54
CA VAL A 28 4.36 -16.43 -10.58
C VAL A 28 3.21 -15.52 -11.04
N HIS A 29 2.33 -16.04 -11.90
CA HIS A 29 1.10 -15.36 -12.28
C HIS A 29 0.14 -15.27 -11.07
N PRO A 30 -0.52 -14.13 -10.78
CA PRO A 30 -1.35 -13.97 -9.57
C PRO A 30 -2.47 -15.00 -9.40
N LEU A 31 -3.02 -15.53 -10.50
CA LEU A 31 -4.02 -16.61 -10.45
C LEU A 31 -3.45 -17.99 -10.12
N ASP A 32 -2.14 -18.16 -10.28
CA ASP A 32 -1.42 -19.40 -10.02
C ASP A 32 -0.79 -19.41 -8.61
N GLU A 33 -0.77 -18.30 -7.86
CA GLU A 33 -0.14 -18.25 -6.52
C GLU A 33 -0.67 -19.36 -5.59
N LYS A 34 -1.99 -19.59 -5.61
CA LYS A 34 -2.65 -20.63 -4.81
C LYS A 34 -2.16 -22.05 -5.14
N TYR A 35 -1.68 -22.29 -6.36
CA TYR A 35 -1.13 -23.58 -6.76
C TYR A 35 0.15 -23.94 -5.98
N PHE A 36 0.92 -22.92 -5.58
CA PHE A 36 2.21 -23.06 -4.91
C PHE A 36 2.11 -22.99 -3.38
N ASP A 37 0.90 -22.91 -2.81
CA ASP A 37 0.69 -22.78 -1.36
C ASP A 37 0.89 -24.09 -0.58
N SER A 38 0.92 -25.25 -1.26
CA SER A 38 1.10 -26.56 -0.62
C SER A 38 2.57 -26.86 -0.28
N ASP A 39 2.81 -27.67 0.76
CA ASP A 39 4.16 -28.12 1.14
C ASP A 39 4.80 -29.04 0.09
N VAL A 40 3.99 -29.79 -0.65
CA VAL A 40 4.42 -30.66 -1.76
C VAL A 40 3.65 -30.26 -3.02
N ILE A 41 4.37 -29.71 -3.99
CA ILE A 41 3.84 -29.15 -5.23
C ILE A 41 4.13 -30.14 -6.35
N LYS A 42 3.16 -30.35 -7.25
CA LYS A 42 3.35 -31.21 -8.42
C LYS A 42 3.92 -30.38 -9.57
N CYS A 43 4.73 -30.97 -10.43
CA CYS A 43 5.00 -30.38 -11.74
C CYS A 43 3.69 -30.35 -12.54
N LYS A 44 3.42 -29.29 -13.31
CA LYS A 44 2.17 -29.18 -14.08
C LYS A 44 2.09 -30.23 -15.20
N ASP A 45 3.23 -30.71 -15.68
CA ASP A 45 3.36 -31.85 -16.61
C ASP A 45 3.00 -33.22 -15.99
N GLY A 46 2.83 -33.29 -14.66
CA GLY A 46 2.51 -34.50 -13.92
C GLY A 46 3.66 -35.50 -13.76
N SER A 47 4.89 -35.14 -14.15
CA SER A 47 6.04 -36.04 -14.14
C SER A 47 6.55 -36.36 -12.73
N LYS A 48 6.59 -35.36 -11.86
CA LYS A 48 7.16 -35.43 -10.50
C LYS A 48 6.44 -34.47 -9.55
N SER A 49 6.85 -34.51 -8.28
CA SER A 49 6.51 -33.50 -7.27
C SER A 49 7.76 -33.10 -6.51
N PHE A 50 7.77 -31.88 -6.01
CA PHE A 50 8.86 -31.28 -5.24
C PHE A 50 8.32 -30.66 -3.97
N THR A 51 9.18 -30.51 -2.96
CA THR A 51 8.85 -29.85 -1.70
C THR A 51 9.01 -28.34 -1.84
N ARG A 52 8.29 -27.56 -1.04
CA ARG A 52 8.24 -26.08 -1.14
C ARG A 52 9.61 -25.40 -1.03
N ASP A 53 10.58 -26.00 -0.35
CA ASP A 53 11.97 -25.52 -0.26
C ASP A 53 12.74 -25.58 -1.58
N ARG A 54 12.23 -26.34 -2.56
CA ARG A 54 12.80 -26.46 -3.91
C ARG A 54 12.11 -25.54 -4.93
N LEU A 55 11.24 -24.64 -4.46
CA LEU A 55 10.59 -23.64 -5.31
C LEU A 55 11.52 -22.42 -5.42
N ASN A 56 11.92 -22.07 -6.65
CA ASN A 56 12.89 -21.00 -6.93
C ASN A 56 14.23 -21.22 -6.21
N ASP A 57 14.74 -22.45 -6.19
CA ASP A 57 16.02 -22.82 -5.57
C ASP A 57 17.21 -22.77 -6.54
N ASN A 58 17.00 -22.28 -7.77
CA ASN A 58 17.95 -22.25 -8.87
C ASN A 58 18.35 -23.66 -9.39
N PHE A 59 17.54 -24.69 -9.14
CA PHE A 59 17.72 -26.02 -9.70
C PHE A 59 16.47 -26.50 -10.43
N CYS A 60 16.63 -27.10 -11.61
CA CYS A 60 15.48 -27.54 -12.42
C CYS A 60 15.10 -29.00 -12.16
N ASP A 61 13.99 -29.21 -11.44
CA ASP A 61 13.37 -30.51 -11.15
C ASP A 61 12.25 -30.89 -12.13
N CYS A 62 11.46 -29.91 -12.55
CA CYS A 62 10.34 -30.12 -13.46
C CYS A 62 10.74 -29.81 -14.91
N LEU A 63 10.40 -30.71 -15.85
CA LEU A 63 10.74 -30.53 -17.27
C LEU A 63 9.99 -29.34 -17.90
N ASP A 64 8.84 -28.98 -17.33
CA ASP A 64 8.04 -27.82 -17.69
C ASP A 64 8.44 -26.51 -16.99
N GLY A 65 9.40 -26.57 -16.05
CA GLY A 65 9.87 -25.44 -15.25
C GLY A 65 8.88 -24.92 -14.20
N THR A 66 7.95 -25.77 -13.74
CA THR A 66 6.98 -25.39 -12.69
C THR A 66 7.64 -24.97 -11.38
N ASP A 67 8.76 -25.59 -11.02
CA ASP A 67 9.51 -25.36 -9.78
C ASP A 67 10.35 -24.09 -9.80
N GLU A 68 10.67 -23.56 -10.98
CA GLU A 68 11.53 -22.39 -11.14
C GLU A 68 10.82 -21.22 -11.88
N PRO A 69 9.65 -20.74 -11.43
CA PRO A 69 8.94 -19.63 -12.08
C PRO A 69 9.68 -18.30 -11.97
N GLY A 70 10.51 -18.15 -10.93
CA GLY A 70 11.21 -16.95 -10.55
C GLY A 70 12.69 -16.92 -10.93
N THR A 71 13.26 -18.01 -11.47
CA THR A 71 14.70 -18.10 -11.79
C THR A 71 14.94 -18.47 -13.25
N SER A 72 16.22 -18.54 -13.65
CA SER A 72 16.64 -18.95 -14.99
C SER A 72 17.01 -20.43 -15.11
N ALA A 73 16.81 -21.24 -14.06
CA ALA A 73 17.34 -22.60 -13.97
C ALA A 73 16.69 -23.59 -14.95
N CYS A 74 15.40 -23.42 -15.29
CA CYS A 74 14.69 -24.31 -16.19
C CYS A 74 14.64 -23.77 -17.64
N PRO A 75 15.15 -24.50 -18.67
CA PRO A 75 15.20 -24.02 -20.06
C PRO A 75 13.84 -23.68 -20.70
N ASN A 76 12.78 -24.39 -20.30
CA ASN A 76 11.42 -24.15 -20.80
C ASN A 76 10.58 -23.25 -19.87
N GLY A 77 11.20 -22.76 -18.78
CA GLY A 77 10.54 -21.92 -17.79
C GLY A 77 10.10 -20.57 -18.36
N LYS A 78 9.10 -19.97 -17.70
CA LYS A 78 8.61 -18.63 -18.02
C LYS A 78 8.43 -17.83 -16.74
N PHE A 79 8.93 -16.61 -16.78
CA PHE A 79 8.80 -15.64 -15.71
C PHE A 79 7.65 -14.68 -16.00
N TYR A 80 6.80 -14.42 -15.01
CA TYR A 80 5.70 -13.47 -15.12
C TYR A 80 6.10 -12.05 -14.68
N CYS A 81 6.16 -11.12 -15.64
CA CYS A 81 6.27 -9.69 -15.37
C CYS A 81 4.90 -9.13 -14.98
N ARG A 82 4.75 -8.63 -13.74
CA ARG A 82 3.49 -8.05 -13.26
C ARG A 82 3.19 -6.72 -13.94
N ASN A 83 4.21 -5.91 -14.21
CA ASN A 83 4.14 -4.64 -14.92
C ASN A 83 3.01 -3.74 -14.42
N ILE A 84 2.95 -3.47 -13.11
CA ILE A 84 1.83 -2.78 -12.45
C ILE A 84 1.50 -1.47 -13.18
N GLY A 85 0.23 -1.29 -13.56
CA GLY A 85 -0.26 -0.14 -14.31
C GLY A 85 -0.12 -0.25 -15.83
N SER A 86 0.73 -1.16 -16.31
CA SER A 86 0.90 -1.52 -17.72
C SER A 86 0.32 -2.91 -18.02
N SER A 87 0.60 -3.45 -19.20
CA SER A 87 0.23 -4.81 -19.58
C SER A 87 1.20 -5.83 -18.96
N PRO A 88 0.71 -6.83 -18.21
CA PRO A 88 1.55 -7.95 -17.78
C PRO A 88 2.00 -8.77 -18.99
N LYS A 89 3.13 -9.47 -18.85
CA LYS A 89 3.64 -10.36 -19.90
C LYS A 89 4.46 -11.49 -19.30
N PHE A 90 4.68 -12.53 -20.09
CA PHE A 90 5.67 -13.56 -19.78
C PHE A 90 6.96 -13.29 -20.54
N VAL A 91 8.08 -13.58 -19.91
CA VAL A 91 9.41 -13.64 -20.53
C VAL A 91 9.99 -15.04 -20.31
N TYR A 92 10.95 -15.45 -21.15
CA TYR A 92 11.63 -16.73 -20.95
C TYR A 92 12.49 -16.67 -19.68
N SER A 93 12.56 -17.78 -18.95
CA SER A 93 13.40 -17.92 -17.74
C SER A 93 14.86 -17.53 -18.00
N SER A 94 15.37 -17.78 -19.21
CA SER A 94 16.72 -17.39 -19.63
C SER A 94 17.02 -15.88 -19.57
N ARG A 95 15.97 -15.04 -19.44
CA ARG A 95 16.07 -13.58 -19.35
C ARG A 95 15.96 -13.05 -17.92
N VAL A 96 15.86 -13.95 -16.95
CA VAL A 96 15.80 -13.59 -15.53
C VAL A 96 17.22 -13.45 -15.01
N ASN A 97 17.53 -12.31 -14.40
CA ASN A 97 18.85 -11.96 -13.88
C ASN A 97 19.97 -12.08 -14.94
N ASP A 98 19.68 -11.79 -16.21
CA ASP A 98 20.63 -11.81 -17.33
C ASP A 98 21.29 -10.45 -17.59
N ARG A 99 20.99 -9.45 -16.74
CA ARG A 99 21.43 -8.05 -16.82
C ARG A 99 20.78 -7.25 -17.94
N ILE A 100 19.64 -7.70 -18.46
CA ILE A 100 18.81 -6.99 -19.42
C ILE A 100 17.42 -6.80 -18.81
N CYS A 101 16.95 -5.55 -18.76
CA CYS A 101 15.60 -5.26 -18.24
C CYS A 101 14.55 -5.62 -19.31
N ASP A 102 13.99 -6.83 -19.28
CA ASP A 102 12.87 -7.24 -20.11
C ASP A 102 11.53 -6.85 -19.50
N CYS A 103 11.34 -6.95 -18.19
CA CYS A 103 10.13 -6.46 -17.54
C CYS A 103 10.17 -4.92 -17.41
N CYS A 104 9.05 -4.24 -17.68
CA CYS A 104 9.05 -2.77 -17.58
C CYS A 104 9.11 -2.29 -16.13
N ASP A 105 8.71 -3.12 -15.17
CA ASP A 105 8.83 -2.86 -13.75
C ASP A 105 10.20 -3.28 -13.18
N GLY A 106 11.08 -3.85 -14.00
CA GLY A 106 12.41 -4.33 -13.61
C GLY A 106 12.40 -5.57 -12.72
N SER A 107 11.28 -6.28 -12.63
CA SER A 107 11.09 -7.40 -11.70
C SER A 107 11.87 -8.66 -12.07
N ASP A 108 12.35 -8.78 -13.30
CA ASP A 108 13.20 -9.87 -13.80
C ASP A 108 14.66 -9.76 -13.37
N GLU A 109 15.12 -8.58 -12.95
CA GLU A 109 16.50 -8.29 -12.56
C GLU A 109 16.60 -8.02 -11.05
N TYR A 110 16.07 -8.94 -10.24
CA TYR A 110 15.93 -8.77 -8.78
C TYR A 110 17.17 -9.16 -7.98
N GLU A 111 18.06 -10.00 -8.53
CA GLU A 111 19.31 -10.46 -7.89
C GLU A 111 20.55 -10.03 -8.68
N SER A 112 20.38 -9.36 -9.82
CA SER A 112 21.50 -8.90 -10.64
C SER A 112 22.16 -7.62 -10.08
N SER A 113 23.37 -7.33 -10.56
CA SER A 113 24.12 -6.12 -10.14
C SER A 113 23.63 -4.84 -10.82
N ILE A 114 22.59 -4.90 -11.65
CA ILE A 114 22.02 -3.74 -12.34
C ILE A 114 20.72 -3.30 -11.66
N HIS A 115 20.40 -2.02 -11.78
CA HIS A 115 19.13 -1.48 -11.30
C HIS A 115 18.24 -1.16 -12.49
N CYS A 116 17.14 -1.88 -12.64
CA CYS A 116 16.13 -1.61 -13.68
C CYS A 116 15.12 -0.57 -13.18
N PRO A 117 15.11 0.67 -13.73
CA PRO A 117 14.09 1.65 -13.37
C PRO A 117 12.72 1.23 -13.95
N ASN A 118 11.65 1.59 -13.24
CA ASN A 118 10.30 1.33 -13.73
C ASN A 118 9.99 2.23 -14.95
N THR A 119 9.79 1.59 -16.11
CA THR A 119 9.45 2.20 -17.40
C THR A 119 8.03 1.88 -17.86
N CYS A 120 7.20 1.31 -16.98
CA CYS A 120 5.85 0.90 -17.33
C CYS A 120 4.97 2.09 -17.72
N ILE A 121 4.34 1.99 -18.88
CA ILE A 121 3.36 2.96 -19.38
C ILE A 121 1.95 2.58 -18.94
N MET A 122 1.23 3.54 -18.37
CA MET A 122 -0.15 3.30 -17.93
C MET A 122 -1.02 2.88 -19.13
N GLY A 123 -1.70 1.75 -19.03
CA GLY A 123 -2.57 1.22 -20.10
C GLY A 123 -1.85 0.49 -21.24
N GLY A 124 -0.54 0.27 -21.14
CA GLY A 124 0.21 -0.62 -22.05
C GLY A 124 0.41 -0.11 -23.49
N ASN A 125 -0.10 1.06 -23.85
CA ASN A 125 0.15 1.67 -25.16
C ASN A 125 0.27 3.20 -25.05
N VAL A 126 1.13 3.79 -25.90
CA VAL A 126 1.28 5.26 -25.98
C VAL A 126 -0.05 5.92 -26.38
N ASN A 127 -0.91 5.19 -27.11
CA ASN A 127 -2.24 5.64 -27.51
C ASN A 127 -3.18 5.89 -26.32
N TYR A 128 -2.92 5.31 -25.15
CA TYR A 128 -3.67 5.57 -23.92
C TYR A 128 -3.43 7.01 -23.45
N ILE A 129 -2.22 7.53 -23.67
CA ILE A 129 -1.89 8.96 -23.49
C ILE A 129 -2.63 9.80 -24.53
N TYR A 130 -2.86 9.26 -25.74
CA TYR A 130 -3.43 10.01 -26.85
C TYR A 130 -4.95 10.01 -26.93
N LYS A 131 -5.73 9.13 -26.24
CA LYS A 131 -7.22 9.15 -26.36
C LYS A 131 -7.73 10.58 -26.16
N PRO A 132 -8.08 11.31 -27.24
CA PRO A 132 -8.37 12.73 -27.12
C PRO A 132 -9.73 12.77 -26.45
N ARG A 133 -9.81 13.37 -25.28
CA ARG A 133 -11.10 13.69 -24.69
C ARG A 133 -11.74 14.71 -25.63
N ALA A 134 -12.58 14.24 -26.54
CA ALA A 134 -13.34 15.03 -27.49
C ALA A 134 -14.41 15.86 -26.74
N ASN A 135 -13.97 16.81 -25.90
CA ASN A 135 -14.72 17.97 -25.42
C ASN A 135 -13.90 18.92 -24.52
N LEU A 136 -12.56 18.98 -24.64
CA LEU A 136 -11.82 20.06 -23.96
C LEU A 136 -11.68 21.26 -24.92
N LYS A 137 -12.63 22.19 -24.79
CA LYS A 137 -12.73 23.48 -25.47
C LYS A 137 -11.38 24.23 -25.37
N SER A 138 -10.62 24.25 -26.46
CA SER A 138 -9.31 24.89 -26.56
C SER A 138 -9.46 26.42 -26.47
N ILE A 139 -8.99 27.02 -25.37
CA ILE A 139 -8.76 28.46 -25.31
C ILE A 139 -7.33 28.70 -25.82
N HIS A 140 -7.27 29.20 -27.06
CA HIS A 140 -6.25 30.08 -27.67
C HIS A 140 -4.75 29.69 -27.55
N LEU A 141 -4.14 29.16 -28.61
CA LEU A 141 -3.15 29.85 -29.50
C LEU A 141 -2.06 30.62 -28.71
N GLN A 142 -0.77 30.25 -28.74
CA GLN A 142 0.12 30.46 -29.89
C GLN A 142 1.33 29.48 -29.95
N LEU A 143 1.49 28.89 -31.15
CA LEU A 143 2.68 28.50 -31.90
C LEU A 143 4.02 28.17 -31.19
N GLY A 144 4.44 26.90 -31.34
CA GLY A 144 5.84 26.44 -31.26
C GLY A 144 6.36 26.27 -29.84
N SER A 145 6.10 25.16 -29.16
CA SER A 145 6.91 23.93 -29.29
C SER A 145 6.20 22.84 -28.48
N THR A 146 6.24 21.60 -28.96
CA THR A 146 5.70 20.38 -28.34
C THR A 146 5.73 20.41 -26.80
N PRO A 147 4.59 20.56 -26.08
CA PRO A 147 4.61 20.54 -24.63
C PRO A 147 4.88 19.12 -24.17
N HIS A 148 5.99 18.93 -23.46
CA HIS A 148 6.37 17.67 -22.86
C HIS A 148 5.26 17.17 -21.90
N PRO A 149 4.92 15.86 -21.88
CA PRO A 149 3.77 15.29 -21.14
C PRO A 149 3.73 15.49 -19.62
N LYS A 150 4.78 16.06 -19.01
CA LYS A 150 4.92 16.21 -17.56
C LYS A 150 3.87 17.17 -16.96
N GLU A 151 3.44 18.19 -17.70
CA GLU A 151 2.55 19.23 -17.16
C GLU A 151 1.09 18.75 -16.99
N PHE A 152 0.56 17.94 -17.92
CA PHE A 152 -0.84 17.48 -17.85
C PHE A 152 -1.06 16.36 -16.82
N TYR A 153 -0.11 15.43 -16.71
CA TYR A 153 -0.12 14.35 -15.70
C TYR A 153 -0.19 14.89 -14.28
N THR A 154 0.48 16.02 -14.03
CA THR A 154 0.50 16.68 -12.72
C THR A 154 -0.88 17.23 -12.36
N ILE A 155 -1.61 17.83 -13.31
CA ILE A 155 -2.92 18.44 -13.04
C ILE A 155 -3.99 17.38 -12.74
N GLY A 156 -4.02 16.26 -13.48
CA GLY A 156 -4.99 15.18 -13.27
C GLY A 156 -4.82 14.50 -11.90
N ASN A 157 -3.59 14.10 -11.58
CA ASN A 157 -3.27 13.54 -10.27
C ASN A 157 -3.53 14.55 -9.15
N LEU A 158 -3.22 15.83 -9.37
CA LEU A 158 -3.54 16.88 -8.41
C LEU A 158 -5.05 17.02 -8.20
N GLN A 159 -5.89 16.94 -9.24
CA GLN A 159 -7.34 17.04 -9.09
C GLN A 159 -7.96 15.85 -8.34
N ASP A 160 -7.52 14.63 -8.61
CA ASP A 160 -8.01 13.44 -7.90
C ASP A 160 -7.50 13.43 -6.44
N MET A 161 -6.24 13.84 -6.22
CA MET A 161 -5.74 14.10 -4.88
C MET A 161 -6.54 15.22 -4.19
N VAL A 162 -6.89 16.30 -4.88
CA VAL A 162 -7.69 17.41 -4.34
C VAL A 162 -9.10 16.93 -3.97
N LYS A 163 -9.74 16.06 -4.77
CA LYS A 163 -11.05 15.46 -4.41
C LYS A 163 -10.93 14.54 -3.20
N ASN A 164 -9.91 13.69 -3.16
CA ASN A 164 -9.64 12.84 -2.00
C ASN A 164 -9.39 13.71 -0.76
N LEU A 165 -8.56 14.76 -0.87
CA LEU A 165 -8.31 15.80 0.14
C LEU A 165 -9.61 16.48 0.59
N GLN A 166 -10.54 16.79 -0.31
CA GLN A 166 -11.86 17.35 0.03
C GLN A 166 -12.71 16.37 0.85
N GLY A 167 -12.70 15.08 0.51
CA GLY A 167 -13.33 14.04 1.33
C GLY A 167 -12.75 13.99 2.75
N MET A 168 -11.42 14.06 2.87
CA MET A 168 -10.75 14.09 4.18
C MET A 168 -11.11 15.35 4.98
N LYS A 169 -11.20 16.52 4.31
CA LYS A 169 -11.62 17.78 4.96
C LYS A 169 -13.01 17.68 5.60
N LEU A 170 -13.95 17.00 4.95
CA LEU A 170 -15.29 16.77 5.53
C LEU A 170 -15.20 15.93 6.81
N VAL A 171 -14.39 14.87 6.80
CA VAL A 171 -14.17 14.01 7.97
C VAL A 171 -13.54 14.81 9.12
N PHE A 172 -12.52 15.61 8.82
CA PHE A 172 -11.89 16.49 9.81
C PHE A 172 -12.86 17.54 10.35
N ALA A 173 -13.70 18.16 9.49
CA ALA A 173 -14.69 19.13 9.93
C ALA A 173 -15.74 18.51 10.87
N LEU A 174 -16.24 17.31 10.55
CA LEU A 174 -17.18 16.57 11.41
C LEU A 174 -16.55 16.20 12.76
N GLN A 175 -15.29 15.75 12.76
CA GLN A 175 -14.55 15.49 14.01
C GLN A 175 -14.42 16.75 14.86
N MET A 176 -14.09 17.90 14.28
CA MET A 176 -13.95 19.16 15.01
C MET A 176 -15.28 19.66 15.60
N VAL A 177 -16.39 19.53 14.85
CA VAL A 177 -17.74 19.84 15.35
C VAL A 177 -18.11 18.93 16.52
N PHE A 178 -17.83 17.63 16.41
CA PHE A 178 -18.08 16.66 17.49
C PHE A 178 -17.27 16.99 18.75
N ILE A 179 -15.98 17.30 18.60
CA ILE A 179 -15.12 17.73 19.73
C ILE A 179 -15.64 19.03 20.35
N GLY A 180 -16.01 20.03 19.55
CA GLY A 180 -16.58 21.28 20.03
C GLY A 180 -17.88 21.08 20.82
N PHE A 181 -18.75 20.19 20.34
CA PHE A 181 -19.98 19.80 21.04
C PHE A 181 -19.68 19.16 22.41
N LEU A 182 -18.71 18.24 22.48
CA LEU A 182 -18.28 17.63 23.74
C LEU A 182 -17.70 18.65 24.72
N VAL A 183 -16.93 19.63 24.23
CA VAL A 183 -16.41 20.73 25.06
C VAL A 183 -17.54 21.61 25.60
N ILE A 184 -18.54 21.96 24.79
CA ILE A 184 -19.70 22.73 25.24
C ILE A 184 -20.48 21.95 26.30
N LEU A 185 -20.76 20.66 26.09
CA LEU A 185 -21.40 19.80 27.09
C LEU A 185 -20.59 19.72 28.38
N TRP A 186 -19.26 19.62 28.29
CA TRP A 186 -18.38 19.65 29.43
C TRP A 186 -18.43 20.99 30.16
N MET A 187 -18.46 22.12 29.45
CA MET A 187 -18.59 23.46 30.04
C MET A 187 -19.94 23.66 30.73
N LEU A 188 -21.04 23.20 30.13
CA LEU A 188 -22.38 23.24 30.73
C LEU A 188 -22.46 22.35 31.97
N ARG A 189 -21.92 21.13 31.89
CA ARG A 189 -21.83 20.20 33.03
C ARG A 189 -20.94 20.78 34.14
N SER A 190 -19.84 21.43 33.80
CA SER A 190 -18.94 22.11 34.73
C SER A 190 -19.61 23.33 35.37
N ARG A 191 -20.38 24.12 34.61
CA ARG A 191 -21.15 25.25 35.14
C ARG A 191 -22.28 24.79 36.06
N ALA A 192 -22.97 23.70 35.72
CA ALA A 192 -23.96 23.06 36.59
C ALA A 192 -23.32 22.53 37.88
N ARG A 193 -22.16 21.85 37.77
CA ARG A 193 -21.35 21.42 38.93
C ARG A 193 -20.93 22.60 39.80
N SER A 194 -20.50 23.72 39.21
CA SER A 194 -20.10 24.94 39.93
C SER A 194 -21.29 25.62 40.63
N LYS A 195 -22.43 25.75 39.97
CA LYS A 195 -23.68 26.24 40.61
C LYS A 195 -24.07 25.31 41.77
N ARG A 196 -24.07 23.99 41.58
CA ARG A 196 -24.37 23.01 42.65
C ARG A 196 -23.42 23.17 43.85
N ARG A 197 -22.11 23.34 43.62
CA ARG A 197 -21.13 23.61 44.68
C ARG A 197 -21.45 24.89 45.46
N ARG A 198 -21.82 25.99 44.77
CA ARG A 198 -22.21 27.26 45.43
C ARG A 198 -23.49 27.14 46.25
N TYR A 199 -24.49 26.42 45.75
CA TYR A 199 -25.71 26.12 46.53
C TYR A 199 -25.39 25.28 47.77
N LEU A 200 -24.53 24.26 47.65
CA LEU A 200 -24.10 23.47 48.79
C LEU A 200 -23.34 24.32 49.81
N LEU A 201 -22.34 25.11 49.39
CA LEU A 201 -21.59 26.02 50.28
C LEU A 201 -22.48 27.03 51.01
N LYS A 202 -23.51 27.58 50.35
CA LYS A 202 -24.45 28.53 50.98
C LYS A 202 -25.33 27.85 52.05
N ASN A 203 -25.62 26.57 51.87
CA ASN A 203 -26.47 25.79 52.76
C ASN A 203 -25.66 24.89 53.72
N VAL A 204 -24.31 24.99 53.73
CA VAL A 204 -23.50 24.36 54.77
C VAL A 204 -23.81 25.10 56.08
N PRO A 205 -24.42 24.43 57.07
CA PRO A 205 -24.67 25.05 58.36
C PRO A 205 -23.33 25.43 59.01
N PRO A 206 -23.29 26.52 59.81
CA PRO A 206 -22.06 26.96 60.46
C PRO A 206 -21.48 25.84 61.32
N ILE A 207 -20.21 25.52 61.10
CA ILE A 207 -19.44 24.66 61.99
C ILE A 207 -19.25 25.46 63.29
N ASN A 208 -19.89 25.03 64.38
CA ASN A 208 -19.57 25.53 65.71
C ASN A 208 -18.10 25.20 66.03
N ARG A 209 -17.22 26.22 65.95
CA ARG A 209 -15.90 26.21 66.58
C ARG A 209 -15.99 27.04 67.87
N SER A 210 -16.24 26.33 68.98
CA SER A 210 -16.11 26.65 70.42
C SER A 210 -17.37 26.12 71.11
N ALA A 211 -17.33 25.18 72.06
CA ALA A 211 -16.31 24.78 73.04
C ALA A 211 -15.89 23.30 72.87
N ASN A 212 -14.65 22.85 73.11
CA ASN A 212 -13.47 23.39 73.80
C ASN A 212 -12.20 23.01 73.03
#